data_AF-A0A960ZQ01-F1
#
_entry.id   AF-A0A960ZQ01-F1
#
_cell.length_a   1.000
_cell.length_b   1.000
_cell.length_c   1.000
_cell.angle_alpha   90.00
_cell.angle_beta   90.00
_cell.angle_gamma   90.00
#
_symmetry.space_group_name_H-M   'P 1'
#
loop_
_entity.id
_entity.type
_entity.pdbx_description
1 polymer ?
#
loop_
_entity_poly.entity_id
_entity_poly.type
_entity_poly.pdbx_seq_one_letter_code
_entity_poly.pdbx_strand_id
1 'polypeptide(L)'
;MRFLPFALICLFFVPASRVAADPAPSKPAESTLTFYVSGVECPACVFSVNDSVRRLDGVEEVIDGQNNANFINVTFDPRKVSAHQIAQAVTDAFPLHGAPYVATMRLLVPGYAEGGTAEKVAGVFAKWKDWVEFEAAKPGKGELVVRFRPLE
;
A
#
# COMPACT_ATOMS: atom_id res chain seq x y z
N MET A 1 -59.63 55.96 29.28
CA MET A 1 -59.03 54.68 28.83
C MET A 1 -57.59 54.97 28.44
N ARG A 2 -56.62 54.66 29.32
CA ARG A 2 -55.24 55.15 29.28
C ARG A 2 -54.28 53.96 29.13
N PHE A 3 -53.44 53.99 28.11
CA PHE A 3 -52.34 53.06 27.84
C PHE A 3 -51.21 53.21 28.88
N LEU A 4 -50.53 52.11 29.25
CA LEU A 4 -49.06 51.95 29.36
C LEU A 4 -48.70 50.48 29.77
N PRO A 5 -47.44 50.02 29.67
CA PRO A 5 -47.09 48.70 29.16
C PRO A 5 -46.47 47.84 30.27
N PHE A 6 -46.34 46.53 30.06
CA PHE A 6 -45.48 45.70 30.91
C PHE A 6 -44.50 44.95 30.01
N ALA A 7 -43.33 45.56 29.84
CA ALA A 7 -42.13 44.82 29.52
C ALA A 7 -41.63 44.18 30.81
N LEU A 8 -41.55 42.84 30.87
CA LEU A 8 -40.68 42.18 31.82
C LEU A 8 -39.91 41.06 31.12
N ILE A 9 -38.61 41.30 31.14
CA ILE A 9 -37.48 40.46 30.73
C ILE A 9 -37.53 39.11 31.43
N CYS A 10 -37.30 38.04 30.68
CA CYS A 10 -36.56 36.85 31.13
C CYS A 10 -35.86 36.23 29.91
N LEU A 11 -34.69 36.80 29.55
CA LEU A 11 -33.65 36.08 28.84
C LEU A 11 -33.21 34.91 29.73
N PHE A 12 -33.53 33.67 29.40
CA PHE A 12 -32.70 32.48 29.66
C PHE A 12 -33.31 31.30 28.89
N PHE A 13 -33.01 31.21 27.60
CA PHE A 13 -33.07 29.92 26.91
C PHE A 13 -31.63 29.50 26.60
N VAL A 14 -31.11 28.68 27.50
CA VAL A 14 -29.83 27.97 27.38
C VAL A 14 -29.89 27.10 26.11
N PRO A 15 -28.93 27.19 25.18
CA PRO A 15 -28.87 26.25 24.07
C PRO A 15 -28.29 24.94 24.60
N ALA A 16 -29.15 23.94 24.82
CA ALA A 16 -28.70 22.61 25.19
C ALA A 16 -28.42 21.77 23.94
N SER A 17 -27.13 21.65 23.66
CA SER A 17 -26.46 20.51 23.03
C SER A 17 -26.67 20.27 21.53
N ARG A 18 -25.69 20.72 20.74
CA ARG A 18 -25.24 19.91 19.60
C ARG A 18 -24.54 18.69 20.18
N VAL A 19 -25.24 17.56 20.25
CA VAL A 19 -24.56 16.26 20.28
C VAL A 19 -23.81 16.16 18.96
N ALA A 20 -22.51 16.43 18.98
CA ALA A 20 -21.64 15.97 17.92
C ALA A 20 -21.78 14.43 17.94
N ALA A 21 -22.42 13.88 16.91
CA ALA A 21 -22.37 12.46 16.69
C ALA A 21 -20.88 12.07 16.61
N ASP A 22 -20.46 11.12 17.44
CA ASP A 22 -19.13 10.53 17.30
C ASP A 22 -18.97 10.07 15.85
N PRO A 23 -17.84 10.39 15.17
CA PRO A 23 -17.63 9.88 13.83
C PRO A 23 -17.63 8.34 13.91
N ALA A 24 -18.52 7.72 13.14
CA ALA A 24 -18.48 6.29 12.91
C ALA A 24 -17.05 5.86 12.55
N PRO A 25 -16.59 4.67 12.97
CA PRO A 25 -15.22 4.24 12.69
C PRO A 25 -14.99 4.29 11.18
N SER A 26 -14.07 5.16 10.76
CA SER A 26 -13.64 5.23 9.36
C SER A 26 -13.06 3.89 8.97
N LYS A 27 -13.43 3.39 7.79
CA LYS A 27 -12.86 2.20 7.14
C LYS A 27 -11.34 2.10 7.40
N PRO A 28 -10.78 0.91 7.69
CA PRO A 28 -9.33 0.69 7.74
C PRO A 28 -8.60 1.44 6.63
N ALA A 29 -7.42 1.99 6.93
CA ALA A 29 -6.58 2.64 5.93
C ALA A 29 -6.02 1.59 4.96
N GLU A 30 -6.79 1.27 3.91
CA GLU A 30 -6.37 0.36 2.84
C GLU A 30 -5.18 0.94 2.07
N SER A 31 -4.27 0.07 1.66
CA SER A 31 -3.12 0.41 0.83
C SER A 31 -3.12 -0.44 -0.43
N THR A 32 -2.81 0.15 -1.58
CA THR A 32 -2.63 -0.58 -2.83
C THR A 32 -1.17 -0.47 -3.27
N LEU A 33 -0.51 -1.62 -3.47
CA LEU A 33 0.86 -1.69 -3.97
C LEU A 33 0.95 -2.56 -5.23
N THR A 34 1.83 -2.18 -6.14
CA THR A 34 2.15 -2.96 -7.35
C THR A 34 3.40 -3.81 -7.11
N PHE A 35 3.28 -5.12 -7.31
CA PHE A 35 4.38 -6.07 -7.29
C PHE A 35 4.61 -6.62 -8.70
N TYR A 36 5.81 -6.41 -9.24
CA TYR A 36 6.26 -7.05 -10.47
C TYR A 36 6.75 -8.45 -10.15
N VAL A 37 6.28 -9.44 -10.90
CA VAL A 37 6.50 -10.86 -10.60
C VAL A 37 7.32 -11.50 -11.71
N SER A 38 8.53 -11.96 -11.42
CA SER A 38 9.29 -12.79 -12.37
C SER A 38 8.92 -14.28 -12.25
N GLY A 39 9.24 -15.07 -13.27
CA GLY A 39 8.93 -16.51 -13.32
C GLY A 39 7.51 -16.83 -13.80
N VAL A 40 6.66 -15.82 -13.98
CA VAL A 40 5.33 -15.96 -14.58
C VAL A 40 5.47 -16.03 -16.10
N GLU A 41 5.12 -17.18 -16.68
CA GLU A 41 5.26 -17.47 -18.12
C GLU A 41 3.93 -17.82 -18.80
N CYS A 42 2.90 -18.12 -18.01
CA CYS A 42 1.58 -18.50 -18.51
C CYS A 42 0.45 -18.07 -17.56
N PRO A 43 -0.82 -18.04 -18.02
CA PRO A 43 -1.96 -17.69 -17.18
C PRO A 43 -2.10 -18.56 -15.92
N ALA A 44 -1.69 -19.83 -15.97
CA ALA A 44 -1.72 -20.70 -14.81
C ALA A 44 -0.70 -20.29 -13.72
N CYS A 45 0.46 -19.72 -14.12
CA CYS A 45 1.41 -19.15 -13.16
C CYS A 45 0.82 -17.90 -12.47
N VAL A 46 0.15 -17.02 -13.23
CA VAL A 46 -0.57 -15.86 -12.67
C VAL A 46 -1.61 -16.32 -11.66
N PHE A 47 -2.39 -17.35 -12.00
CA PHE A 47 -3.38 -17.92 -11.10
C PHE A 47 -2.75 -18.43 -9.80
N SER A 48 -1.66 -19.22 -9.88
CA SER A 48 -0.98 -19.75 -8.70
C SER A 48 -0.49 -18.64 -7.76
N VAL A 49 0.11 -17.59 -8.32
CA VAL A 49 0.58 -16.41 -7.56
C VAL A 49 -0.60 -15.68 -6.92
N ASN A 50 -1.63 -15.35 -7.69
CA ASN A 50 -2.81 -14.63 -7.19
C ASN A 50 -3.51 -15.40 -6.08
N ASP A 51 -3.68 -16.71 -6.25
CA ASP A 51 -4.30 -17.61 -5.29
C ASP A 51 -3.49 -17.71 -3.99
N SER A 52 -2.15 -17.71 -4.06
CA SER A 52 -1.29 -17.63 -2.87
C SER A 52 -1.49 -16.32 -2.11
N VAL A 53 -1.40 -15.18 -2.79
CA VAL A 53 -1.51 -13.85 -2.16
C VAL A 53 -2.90 -13.61 -1.55
N ARG A 54 -3.98 -14.06 -2.22
CA ARG A 54 -5.36 -13.91 -1.75
C ARG A 54 -5.66 -14.65 -0.44
N ARG A 55 -4.81 -15.60 -0.02
CA ARG A 55 -5.00 -16.34 1.24
C ARG A 55 -4.50 -15.61 2.48
N LEU A 56 -3.75 -14.52 2.32
CA LEU A 56 -3.24 -13.75 3.45
C LEU A 56 -4.37 -12.98 4.15
N ASP A 57 -4.49 -13.11 5.47
CA ASP A 57 -5.41 -12.25 6.25
C ASP A 57 -4.97 -10.78 6.13
N GLY A 58 -5.88 -9.94 5.67
CA GLY A 58 -5.62 -8.54 5.39
C GLY A 58 -5.50 -8.21 3.90
N VAL A 59 -5.40 -9.19 3.00
CA VAL A 59 -5.53 -8.94 1.56
C VAL A 59 -7.02 -8.88 1.19
N GLU A 60 -7.40 -7.81 0.50
CA GLU A 60 -8.78 -7.55 0.09
C GLU A 60 -8.99 -7.77 -1.40
N GLU A 61 -8.00 -7.38 -2.21
CA GLU A 61 -8.08 -7.49 -3.67
C GLU A 61 -6.71 -7.77 -4.29
N VAL A 62 -6.70 -8.59 -5.36
CA VAL A 62 -5.53 -8.81 -6.21
C VAL A 62 -5.95 -8.69 -7.68
N ILE A 63 -5.43 -7.69 -8.38
CA ILE A 63 -5.68 -7.46 -9.81
C ILE A 63 -4.38 -7.69 -10.57
N ASP A 64 -4.35 -8.67 -11.47
CA ASP A 64 -3.21 -8.91 -12.36
C ASP A 64 -3.17 -7.95 -13.56
N GLY A 65 -1.97 -7.75 -14.09
CA GLY A 65 -1.74 -6.99 -15.31
C GLY A 65 -2.27 -7.72 -16.55
N GLN A 66 -3.22 -7.10 -17.25
CA GLN A 66 -3.68 -7.59 -18.55
C GLN A 66 -2.58 -7.48 -19.63
N ASN A 67 -2.72 -8.20 -20.74
CA ASN A 67 -1.86 -8.09 -21.94
C ASN A 67 -0.37 -8.40 -21.71
N ASN A 68 -0.05 -9.54 -21.08
CA ASN A 68 1.32 -10.01 -20.82
C ASN A 68 2.13 -9.12 -19.86
N ALA A 69 1.45 -8.34 -19.02
CA ALA A 69 2.14 -7.56 -18.01
C ALA A 69 2.38 -8.39 -16.75
N ASN A 70 3.66 -8.60 -16.41
CA ASN A 70 4.08 -9.43 -15.29
C ASN A 70 4.05 -8.67 -13.95
N PHE A 71 2.88 -8.17 -13.56
CA PHE A 71 2.68 -7.55 -12.25
C PHE A 71 1.29 -7.84 -11.68
N ILE A 72 1.16 -7.68 -10.37
CA ILE A 72 -0.10 -7.71 -9.63
C ILE A 72 -0.24 -6.43 -8.81
N ASN A 73 -1.45 -5.88 -8.74
CA ASN A 73 -1.83 -4.84 -7.80
C ASN A 73 -2.55 -5.49 -6.63
N VAL A 74 -2.10 -5.22 -5.42
CA VAL A 74 -2.65 -5.82 -4.21
C VAL A 74 -3.17 -4.71 -3.32
N THR A 75 -4.46 -4.75 -3.01
CA THR A 75 -5.11 -3.89 -2.01
C THR A 75 -5.21 -4.67 -0.70
N PHE A 76 -4.72 -4.09 0.39
CA PHE A 76 -4.61 -4.75 1.68
C PHE A 76 -4.67 -3.79 2.87
N ASP A 77 -4.98 -4.31 4.06
CA ASP A 77 -4.85 -3.62 5.35
C ASP A 77 -3.41 -3.76 5.88
N PRO A 78 -2.61 -2.68 5.88
CA PRO A 78 -1.21 -2.72 6.31
C PRO A 78 -1.03 -3.00 7.81
N ARG A 79 -2.13 -3.01 8.60
CA ARG A 79 -2.11 -3.38 10.02
C ARG A 79 -2.19 -4.90 10.22
N LYS A 80 -2.61 -5.64 9.19
CA LYS A 80 -2.75 -7.10 9.21
C LYS A 80 -1.67 -7.81 8.42
N VAL A 81 -1.28 -7.25 7.28
CA VAL A 81 -0.29 -7.84 6.38
C VAL A 81 0.65 -6.78 5.83
N SER A 82 1.94 -7.09 5.80
CA SER A 82 2.98 -6.21 5.27
C SER A 82 3.28 -6.50 3.79
N ALA A 83 3.87 -5.53 3.10
CA ALA A 83 4.37 -5.72 1.74
C ALA A 83 5.41 -6.87 1.65
N HIS A 84 6.20 -7.07 2.70
CA HIS A 84 7.19 -8.16 2.79
C HIS A 84 6.51 -9.53 2.87
N GLN A 85 5.45 -9.67 3.68
CA GLN A 85 4.64 -10.90 3.72
C GLN A 85 3.93 -11.18 2.39
N ILE A 86 3.43 -10.13 1.70
CA ILE A 86 2.86 -10.29 0.36
C ILE A 86 3.91 -10.77 -0.62
N ALA A 87 5.10 -10.17 -0.62
CA ALA A 87 6.21 -10.60 -1.48
C ALA A 87 6.65 -12.04 -1.18
N GLN A 88 6.68 -12.43 0.10
CA GLN A 88 6.97 -13.81 0.53
C GLN A 88 5.90 -14.78 0.00
N ALA A 89 4.61 -14.44 0.11
CA ALA A 89 3.54 -15.29 -0.42
C ALA A 89 3.60 -15.48 -1.95
N VAL A 90 4.10 -14.48 -2.69
CA VAL A 90 4.41 -14.65 -4.11
C VAL A 90 5.51 -15.71 -4.29
N THR A 91 6.59 -15.64 -3.50
CA THR A 91 7.70 -16.60 -3.56
C THR A 91 7.30 -18.01 -3.11
N ASP A 92 6.40 -18.12 -2.14
CA ASP A 92 5.89 -19.41 -1.63
C ASP A 92 4.83 -20.04 -2.54
N ALA A 93 4.34 -19.30 -3.55
CA ALA A 93 3.40 -19.85 -4.52
C ALA A 93 4.02 -21.01 -5.31
N PHE A 94 3.20 -22.00 -5.67
CA PHE A 94 3.67 -23.24 -6.27
C PHE A 94 4.24 -23.02 -7.69
N PRO A 95 5.55 -23.24 -7.93
CA PRO A 95 6.16 -22.97 -9.23
C PRO A 95 5.80 -24.06 -10.25
N LEU A 96 5.09 -23.67 -11.33
CA LEU A 96 4.63 -24.63 -12.34
C LEU A 96 5.71 -25.09 -13.34
N HIS A 97 6.77 -24.28 -13.53
CA HIS A 97 7.86 -24.56 -14.49
C HIS A 97 9.24 -24.65 -13.81
N GLY A 98 9.27 -24.82 -12.48
CA GLY A 98 10.48 -25.06 -11.70
C GLY A 98 11.26 -23.80 -11.30
N ALA A 99 11.10 -22.67 -12.00
CA ALA A 99 11.63 -21.39 -11.54
C ALA A 99 10.75 -20.80 -10.42
N PRO A 100 11.33 -20.27 -9.32
CA PRO A 100 10.55 -19.62 -8.27
C PRO A 100 9.98 -18.29 -8.78
N TYR A 101 8.83 -17.92 -8.24
CA TYR A 101 8.29 -16.57 -8.43
C TYR A 101 9.01 -15.59 -7.51
N VAL A 102 9.31 -14.39 -8.01
CA VAL A 102 9.96 -13.35 -7.21
C VAL A 102 9.21 -12.05 -7.39
N ALA A 103 8.73 -11.50 -6.28
CA ALA A 103 8.10 -10.19 -6.24
C ALA A 103 9.16 -9.08 -6.11
N THR A 104 8.99 -8.02 -6.89
CA THR A 104 9.78 -6.80 -6.82
C THR A 104 8.87 -5.59 -6.89
N MET A 105 9.27 -4.50 -6.25
CA MET A 105 8.62 -3.20 -6.46
C MET A 105 9.48 -2.35 -7.38
N ARG A 106 8.84 -1.52 -8.20
CA ARG A 106 9.53 -0.50 -8.98
C ARG A 106 9.17 0.87 -8.44
N LEU A 107 10.20 1.68 -8.18
CA LEU A 107 10.05 3.05 -7.71
C LEU A 107 10.56 3.97 -8.80
N LEU A 108 9.82 5.05 -9.05
CA LEU A 108 10.30 6.17 -9.85
C LEU A 108 10.74 7.26 -8.89
N VAL A 109 12.01 7.63 -8.93
CA VAL A 109 12.58 8.75 -8.18
C VAL A 109 13.00 9.83 -9.19
N PRO A 110 12.14 10.84 -9.46
CA PRO A 110 12.49 11.94 -10.34
C PRO A 110 13.77 12.64 -9.86
N GLY A 111 14.69 12.93 -10.77
CA GLY A 111 15.98 13.55 -10.43
C GLY A 111 16.91 12.65 -9.60
N TYR A 112 16.74 11.32 -9.64
CA TYR A 112 17.61 10.39 -8.90
C TYR A 112 19.11 10.64 -9.11
N ALA A 113 19.51 10.96 -10.34
CA ALA A 113 20.90 11.22 -10.71
C ALA A 113 21.38 12.65 -10.39
N GLU A 114 20.54 13.48 -9.77
CA GLU A 114 20.80 14.90 -9.53
C GLU A 114 20.99 15.21 -8.04
N GLY A 115 21.84 16.20 -7.75
CA GLY A 115 21.82 16.92 -6.47
C GLY A 115 21.97 16.08 -5.19
N GLY A 116 22.73 14.97 -5.26
CA GLY A 116 22.96 14.10 -4.10
C GLY A 116 21.75 13.21 -3.73
N THR A 117 20.78 13.08 -4.64
CA THR A 117 19.55 12.31 -4.38
C THR A 117 19.85 10.82 -4.25
N ALA A 118 20.75 10.29 -5.07
CA ALA A 118 21.17 8.88 -4.99
C ALA A 118 21.72 8.50 -3.61
N GLU A 119 22.54 9.36 -3.00
CA GLU A 119 23.13 9.15 -1.68
C GLU A 119 22.07 9.17 -0.58
N LYS A 120 21.06 10.06 -0.69
CA LYS A 120 19.93 10.09 0.25
C LYS A 120 19.09 8.83 0.14
N VAL A 121 18.77 8.41 -1.08
CA VAL A 121 18.02 7.16 -1.33
C VAL A 121 18.79 5.97 -0.79
N ALA A 122 20.09 5.87 -1.06
CA ALA A 122 20.96 4.84 -0.50
C ALA A 122 20.94 4.85 1.04
N GLY A 123 20.98 6.03 1.66
CA GLY A 123 20.87 6.18 3.12
C GLY A 123 19.53 5.72 3.70
N VAL A 124 18.43 5.82 2.95
CA VAL A 124 17.14 5.26 3.35
C VAL A 124 17.17 3.74 3.28
N PHE A 125 17.57 3.17 2.15
CA PHE A 125 17.60 1.71 1.98
C PHE A 125 18.64 1.01 2.86
N ALA A 126 19.72 1.68 3.24
CA ALA A 126 20.68 1.16 4.21
C ALA A 126 20.02 0.84 5.56
N LYS A 127 18.98 1.59 5.97
CA LYS A 127 18.20 1.31 7.18
C LYS A 127 17.29 0.10 7.04
N TRP A 128 17.03 -0.35 5.82
CA TRP A 128 16.11 -1.45 5.50
C TRP A 128 16.84 -2.67 4.91
N LYS A 129 18.17 -2.68 4.94
CA LYS A 129 19.04 -3.70 4.32
C LYS A 129 18.75 -5.14 4.77
N ASP A 130 18.15 -5.31 5.94
CA ASP A 130 17.86 -6.61 6.53
C ASP A 130 16.61 -7.27 5.91
N TRP A 131 15.76 -6.50 5.22
CA TRP A 131 14.52 -7.01 4.63
C TRP A 131 14.31 -6.61 3.17
N VAL A 132 15.02 -5.60 2.66
CA VAL A 132 15.03 -5.25 1.24
C VAL A 132 16.43 -4.95 0.72
N GLU A 133 16.64 -5.25 -0.55
CA GLU A 133 17.74 -4.76 -1.38
C GLU A 133 17.16 -3.82 -2.45
N PHE A 134 17.96 -2.87 -2.93
CA PHE A 134 17.54 -2.01 -4.05
C PHE A 134 18.65 -1.87 -5.09
N GLU A 135 18.24 -1.65 -6.34
CA GLU A 135 19.11 -1.41 -7.47
C GLU A 135 18.54 -0.26 -8.31
N ALA A 136 19.39 0.64 -8.79
CA ALA A 136 19.01 1.60 -9.81
C ALA A 136 19.02 0.95 -11.19
N ALA A 137 17.90 0.34 -11.59
CA ALA A 137 17.77 -0.35 -12.88
C ALA A 137 17.98 0.59 -14.08
N LYS A 138 17.49 1.84 -13.99
CA LYS A 138 17.81 2.90 -14.96
C LYS A 138 18.05 4.22 -14.22
N PRO A 139 19.29 4.47 -13.74
CA PRO A 139 19.57 5.60 -12.86
C PRO A 139 19.29 6.95 -13.53
N GLY A 140 19.59 7.09 -14.83
CA GLY A 140 19.28 8.30 -15.60
C GLY A 140 17.77 8.56 -15.81
N LYS A 141 16.91 7.56 -15.59
CA LYS A 141 15.45 7.71 -15.60
C LYS A 141 14.85 7.68 -14.18
N GLY A 142 15.68 7.53 -13.16
CA GLY A 142 15.23 7.36 -11.78
C GLY A 142 14.43 6.08 -11.53
N GLU A 143 14.54 5.07 -12.39
CA GLU A 143 13.87 3.79 -12.17
C GLU A 143 14.71 2.93 -11.23
N LEU A 144 14.16 2.65 -10.05
CA LEU A 144 14.73 1.77 -9.05
C LEU A 144 13.90 0.49 -8.93
N VAL A 145 14.56 -0.62 -8.66
CA VAL A 145 13.93 -1.91 -8.35
C VAL A 145 14.25 -2.24 -6.91
N VAL A 146 13.22 -2.54 -6.12
CA VAL A 146 13.32 -3.02 -4.75
C VAL A 146 13.01 -4.51 -4.75
N ARG A 147 13.92 -5.30 -4.18
CA ARG A 147 13.78 -6.74 -3.98
C ARG A 147 13.59 -7.00 -2.49
N PHE A 148 12.61 -7.83 -2.14
CA PHE A 148 12.45 -8.29 -0.77
C PHE A 148 13.40 -9.45 -0.52
N ARG A 149 14.05 -9.47 0.64
CA ARG A 149 14.71 -10.68 1.12
C ARG A 149 13.65 -11.69 1.58
N PRO A 150 13.95 -12.99 1.70
CA PRO A 150 13.05 -13.92 2.35
C PRO A 150 12.70 -13.47 3.78
N LEU A 151 11.48 -13.77 4.23
CA LEU A 151 11.16 -13.70 5.66
C LEU A 151 11.82 -14.88 6.39
N GLU A 152 12.42 -14.60 7.54
CA GLU A 152 12.96 -15.62 8.45
C GLU A 152 11.89 -16.18 9.40
#